data_AF-A0A954UKR9-F1
#
_entry.id   AF-A0A954UKR9-F1
#
_cell.length_a   1.000
_cell.length_b   1.000
_cell.length_c   1.000
_cell.angle_alpha   90.00
_cell.angle_beta   90.00
_cell.angle_gamma   90.00
#
_symmetry.space_group_name_H-M   'P 1'
#
loop_
_entity.id
_entity.type
_entity.pdbx_description
1 polymer ?
#
loop_
_entity_poly.entity_id
_entity_poly.type
_entity_poly.pdbx_seq_one_letter_code
_entity_poly.pdbx_strand_id
1 'polypeptide(L)'
;MISRFRSFACCCALITWVAVATEAYSQDRTRVVVPEGSSPAQAIDMFVAAGWQANGIAASPRCDDATFVRRIYLDLIGRIPTVEEASQFTSAENSGKRDALVNELLGRPEYARHMAELFDVMLLGRESARSGRRGRGRFDRSDWRAYLNEAFAANRPWNQMARDMTLARDAEDTDVRGGWFLYERRDDHQAIAEAVGPAFFGIRVECAQCHDHPLASEILQSHYWGLVAFFNRGKNQDTERGPRVTESALGGFQKYTDLAGD
;
A
#
# COMPACT_ATOMS: atom_id res chain seq x y z
N MET A 1 48.40 11.32 -62.60
CA MET A 1 48.31 12.60 -61.89
C MET A 1 46.88 13.13 -62.12
N ILE A 2 46.05 13.18 -61.06
CA ILE A 2 44.66 13.73 -61.01
C ILE A 2 43.66 12.89 -61.84
N SER A 3 42.52 12.36 -61.39
CA SER A 3 41.70 12.47 -60.19
C SER A 3 40.65 11.33 -60.22
N ARG A 4 40.15 10.89 -59.05
CA ARG A 4 38.73 10.94 -58.62
C ARG A 4 38.40 9.84 -57.62
N PHE A 5 38.12 10.31 -56.41
CA PHE A 5 37.34 9.67 -55.36
C PHE A 5 36.03 9.07 -55.88
N ARG A 6 35.68 7.88 -55.40
CA ARG A 6 34.29 7.54 -55.05
C ARG A 6 34.27 6.74 -53.74
N SER A 7 33.86 7.42 -52.68
CA SER A 7 33.26 6.81 -51.49
C SER A 7 31.89 6.24 -51.87
N PHE A 8 31.58 5.03 -51.41
CA PHE A 8 30.19 4.58 -51.27
C PHE A 8 30.01 3.93 -49.89
N ALA A 9 29.40 4.73 -49.02
CA ALA A 9 28.49 4.42 -47.94
C ALA A 9 28.46 2.98 -47.39
N CYS A 10 29.08 2.81 -46.23
CA CYS A 10 28.69 1.87 -45.19
C CYS A 10 27.60 2.56 -44.35
N CYS A 11 26.32 2.25 -44.55
CA CYS A 11 25.23 2.72 -43.68
C CYS A 11 23.92 1.95 -43.98
N CYS A 12 23.77 0.74 -43.44
CA CYS A 12 22.50 0.00 -43.48
C CYS A 12 22.33 -1.01 -42.32
N ALA A 13 22.89 -0.71 -41.15
CA ALA A 13 22.62 -1.53 -39.96
C ALA A 13 22.54 -0.61 -38.75
N LEU A 14 21.36 -0.04 -38.46
CA LEU A 14 21.00 0.60 -37.17
C LEU A 14 19.55 1.16 -37.21
N ILE A 15 18.53 0.39 -37.61
CA ILE A 15 17.11 0.77 -37.39
C ILE A 15 16.24 -0.44 -37.04
N THR A 16 16.65 -1.26 -36.07
CA THR A 16 15.82 -2.37 -35.55
C THR A 16 15.99 -2.62 -34.06
N TRP A 17 16.20 -1.56 -33.26
CA TRP A 17 16.39 -1.70 -31.80
C TRP A 17 15.58 -0.72 -30.92
N VAL A 18 14.59 -0.01 -31.47
CA VAL A 18 13.76 0.92 -30.66
C VAL A 18 12.29 0.51 -30.53
N ALA A 19 11.83 -0.56 -31.21
CA ALA A 19 10.43 -0.99 -31.15
C ALA A 19 10.14 -2.10 -30.10
N VAL A 20 11.14 -2.63 -29.40
CA VAL A 20 10.94 -3.78 -28.49
C VAL A 20 10.54 -3.35 -27.06
N ALA A 21 10.64 -2.08 -26.71
CA ALA A 21 10.38 -1.61 -25.34
C ALA A 21 8.90 -1.26 -25.06
N THR A 22 8.07 -1.03 -26.08
CA THR A 22 6.66 -0.64 -25.89
C THR A 22 5.67 -1.81 -25.91
N GLU A 23 6.02 -2.94 -26.54
CA GLU A 23 5.15 -4.13 -26.54
C GLU A 23 5.16 -4.90 -25.22
N ALA A 24 6.23 -4.76 -24.41
CA ALA A 24 6.39 -5.50 -23.16
C ALA A 24 5.49 -5.02 -22.01
N TYR A 25 4.90 -3.82 -22.08
CA TYR A 25 4.01 -3.32 -21.02
C TYR A 25 2.52 -3.54 -21.32
N SER A 26 2.17 -3.98 -22.53
CA SER A 26 0.80 -4.35 -22.90
C SER A 26 0.48 -5.84 -22.65
N GLN A 27 1.39 -6.56 -21.98
CA GLN A 27 1.30 -8.00 -21.75
C GLN A 27 0.03 -8.34 -20.98
N ASP A 28 -0.98 -8.77 -21.74
CA ASP A 28 -1.91 -9.85 -21.43
C ASP A 28 -1.87 -10.28 -19.97
N ARG A 29 -2.65 -9.59 -19.14
CA ARG A 29 -2.98 -10.11 -17.81
C ARG A 29 -3.79 -11.37 -18.08
N THR A 30 -3.13 -12.52 -18.19
CA THR A 30 -3.79 -13.84 -18.20
C THR A 30 -4.84 -13.79 -17.11
N ARG A 31 -6.11 -13.74 -17.51
CA ARG A 31 -7.20 -13.55 -16.58
C ARG A 31 -7.30 -14.85 -15.79
N VAL A 32 -6.69 -14.88 -14.61
CA VAL A 32 -6.78 -16.02 -13.69
C VAL A 32 -8.26 -16.20 -13.38
N VAL A 33 -8.84 -17.27 -13.89
CA VAL A 33 -10.23 -17.63 -13.61
C VAL A 33 -10.22 -18.38 -12.29
N VAL A 34 -10.67 -17.72 -11.23
CA VAL A 34 -10.84 -18.34 -9.92
C VAL A 34 -12.16 -19.12 -9.93
N PRO A 35 -12.15 -20.45 -9.69
CA PRO A 35 -13.37 -21.26 -9.65
C PRO A 35 -14.32 -20.76 -8.57
N GLU A 36 -15.62 -20.78 -8.87
CA GLU A 36 -16.67 -20.46 -7.91
C GLU A 36 -16.58 -21.39 -6.70
N GLY A 37 -16.68 -20.83 -5.48
CA GLY A 37 -16.52 -21.57 -4.22
C GLY A 37 -15.09 -21.75 -3.72
N SER A 38 -14.08 -21.23 -4.43
CA SER A 38 -12.70 -21.21 -3.96
C SER A 38 -12.56 -20.35 -2.70
N SER A 39 -11.77 -20.81 -1.72
CA SER A 39 -11.43 -20.00 -0.55
C SER A 39 -10.55 -18.80 -0.96
N PRO A 40 -10.50 -17.72 -0.16
CA PRO A 40 -9.60 -16.59 -0.43
C PRO A 40 -8.13 -17.03 -0.57
N ALA A 41 -7.66 -17.98 0.24
CA ALA A 41 -6.30 -18.49 0.15
C ALA A 41 -6.04 -19.22 -1.17
N GLN A 42 -6.97 -20.06 -1.63
CA GLN A 42 -6.88 -20.74 -2.92
C GLN A 42 -6.85 -19.73 -4.07
N ALA A 43 -7.70 -18.70 -4.01
CA ALA A 43 -7.71 -17.64 -5.01
C ALA A 43 -6.34 -16.94 -5.09
N ILE A 44 -5.76 -16.55 -3.95
CA ILE A 44 -4.44 -15.91 -3.87
C ILE A 44 -3.36 -16.83 -4.45
N ASP A 45 -3.33 -18.10 -4.05
CA ASP A 45 -2.34 -19.08 -4.54
C ASP A 45 -2.41 -19.23 -6.06
N MET A 46 -3.61 -19.20 -6.65
CA MET A 46 -3.78 -19.24 -8.11
C MET A 46 -3.18 -18.01 -8.81
N PHE A 47 -3.38 -16.81 -8.26
CA PHE A 47 -2.77 -15.60 -8.82
C PHE A 47 -1.24 -15.62 -8.72
N VAL A 48 -0.70 -16.08 -7.58
CA VAL A 48 0.75 -16.21 -7.37
C VAL A 48 1.34 -17.24 -8.33
N ALA A 49 0.71 -18.41 -8.45
CA ALA A 49 1.16 -19.48 -9.35
C ALA A 49 1.14 -19.06 -10.82
N ALA A 50 0.09 -18.36 -11.25
CA ALA A 50 0.02 -17.80 -12.61
C ALA A 50 1.17 -16.79 -12.86
N GLY A 51 1.45 -15.92 -11.89
CA GLY A 51 2.59 -15.00 -11.93
C GLY A 51 3.93 -15.74 -12.05
N TRP A 52 4.15 -16.79 -11.27
CA TRP A 52 5.35 -17.61 -11.37
C TRP A 52 5.50 -18.28 -12.74
N GLN A 53 4.42 -18.88 -13.26
CA GLN A 53 4.44 -19.52 -14.56
C GLN A 53 4.76 -18.53 -15.69
N ALA A 54 4.12 -17.35 -15.69
CA ALA A 54 4.36 -16.32 -16.69
C ALA A 54 5.81 -15.80 -16.68
N ASN A 55 6.47 -15.85 -15.53
CA ASN A 55 7.84 -15.39 -15.35
C ASN A 55 8.88 -16.53 -15.34
N GLY A 56 8.48 -17.78 -15.60
CA GLY A 56 9.39 -18.93 -15.56
C GLY A 56 10.02 -19.19 -14.19
N ILE A 57 9.36 -18.79 -13.11
CA ILE A 57 9.83 -18.93 -11.73
C ILE A 57 9.36 -20.28 -11.16
N ALA A 58 10.30 -21.07 -10.63
CA ALA A 58 9.96 -22.27 -9.88
C ALA A 58 9.63 -21.92 -8.42
N ALA A 59 8.52 -22.48 -7.90
CA ALA A 59 8.13 -22.30 -6.51
C ALA A 59 9.19 -22.88 -5.55
N SER A 60 9.43 -22.18 -4.44
CA SER A 60 10.31 -22.69 -3.39
C SER A 60 9.69 -23.92 -2.71
N PRO A 61 10.50 -24.92 -2.29
CA PRO A 61 9.98 -26.03 -1.52
C PRO A 61 9.39 -25.56 -0.21
N ARG A 62 8.41 -26.32 0.29
CA ARG A 62 7.80 -26.05 1.60
C ARG A 62 8.88 -26.12 2.69
N CYS A 63 8.90 -25.13 3.58
CA CYS A 63 9.86 -25.09 4.67
C CYS A 63 9.60 -26.18 5.72
N ASP A 64 10.67 -26.58 6.42
CA ASP A 64 10.59 -27.44 7.60
C ASP A 64 9.85 -26.76 8.78
N ASP A 65 9.52 -27.56 9.79
CA ASP A 65 8.71 -27.12 10.92
C ASP A 65 9.43 -26.12 11.83
N ALA A 66 10.75 -26.26 12.01
CA ALA A 66 11.55 -25.33 12.81
C ALA A 66 11.61 -23.94 12.15
N THR A 67 11.74 -23.90 10.84
CA THR A 67 11.72 -22.67 10.03
C THR A 67 10.33 -22.06 10.04
N PHE A 68 9.28 -22.88 9.87
CA PHE A 68 7.90 -22.43 9.88
C PHE A 68 7.52 -21.77 11.22
N VAL A 69 7.76 -22.46 12.35
CA VAL A 69 7.38 -21.93 13.67
C VAL A 69 8.11 -20.62 13.98
N ARG A 70 9.39 -20.51 13.60
CA ARG A 70 10.12 -19.26 13.78
C ARG A 70 9.52 -18.10 12.97
N ARG A 71 9.21 -18.33 11.69
CA ARG A 71 8.68 -17.29 10.79
C ARG A 71 7.30 -16.84 11.24
N ILE A 72 6.40 -17.77 11.52
CA ILE A 72 5.01 -17.41 11.84
C ILE A 72 4.88 -16.63 13.15
N TYR A 73 5.73 -16.91 14.13
CA TYR A 73 5.80 -16.13 15.37
C TYR A 73 6.30 -14.69 15.13
N LEU A 74 7.32 -14.54 14.28
CA LEU A 74 7.83 -13.22 13.91
C LEU A 74 6.80 -12.43 13.09
N ASP A 75 6.17 -13.09 12.13
CA ASP A 75 5.22 -12.47 11.20
C ASP A 75 3.91 -12.07 11.89
N LEU A 76 3.39 -12.91 12.79
CA LEU A 76 2.08 -12.65 13.42
C LEU A 76 2.19 -11.88 14.73
N ILE A 77 3.16 -12.17 15.59
CA ILE A 77 3.22 -11.57 16.94
C ILE A 77 4.54 -10.85 17.26
N GLY A 78 5.43 -10.69 16.27
CA GLY A 78 6.60 -9.82 16.39
C GLY A 78 7.70 -10.31 17.32
N ARG A 79 7.67 -11.58 17.74
CA ARG A 79 8.72 -12.20 18.58
C ARG A 79 9.09 -13.58 18.07
N ILE A 80 10.16 -14.14 18.61
CA ILE A 80 10.53 -15.53 18.34
C ILE A 80 9.74 -16.46 19.29
N PRO A 81 9.50 -17.74 18.94
CA PRO A 81 8.87 -18.69 19.85
C PRO A 81 9.78 -18.95 21.06
N THR A 82 9.21 -19.28 22.22
CA THR A 82 9.98 -19.84 23.33
C THR A 82 10.47 -21.26 23.00
N VAL A 83 11.38 -21.79 23.81
CA VAL A 83 11.88 -23.16 23.64
C VAL A 83 10.73 -24.17 23.77
N GLU A 84 9.82 -23.93 24.71
CA GLU A 84 8.64 -24.76 24.96
C GLU A 84 7.66 -24.69 23.80
N GLU A 85 7.31 -23.49 23.33
CA GLU A 85 6.41 -23.30 22.17
C GLU A 85 6.96 -23.99 20.92
N ALA A 86 8.26 -23.83 20.64
CA ALA A 86 8.91 -24.46 19.50
C ALA A 86 8.92 -26.00 19.62
N SER A 87 9.26 -26.52 20.81
CA SER A 87 9.30 -27.97 21.08
C SER A 87 7.92 -28.62 20.98
N GLN A 88 6.89 -27.97 21.51
CA GLN A 88 5.50 -28.44 21.41
C GLN A 88 5.05 -28.53 19.94
N PHE A 89 5.39 -27.52 19.13
CA PHE A 89 5.04 -27.52 17.72
C PHE A 89 5.78 -28.58 16.89
N THR A 90 7.09 -28.76 17.14
CA THR A 90 7.91 -29.72 16.38
C THR A 90 7.62 -31.17 16.77
N SER A 91 7.25 -31.43 18.03
CA SER A 91 6.87 -32.77 18.51
C SER A 91 5.44 -33.18 18.17
N ALA A 92 4.56 -32.23 17.78
CA ALA A 92 3.20 -32.55 17.38
C ALA A 92 3.16 -33.29 16.03
N GLU A 93 2.51 -34.45 15.99
CA GLU A 93 2.34 -35.29 14.78
C GLU A 93 1.03 -35.02 14.02
N ASN A 94 0.27 -34.00 14.40
CA ASN A 94 -1.01 -33.71 13.77
C ASN A 94 -0.82 -33.01 12.40
N SER A 95 -1.59 -33.42 11.39
CA SER A 95 -1.51 -32.88 10.03
C SER A 95 -2.01 -31.43 9.89
N GLY A 96 -2.80 -30.94 10.86
CA GLY A 96 -3.37 -29.58 10.89
C GLY A 96 -2.59 -28.59 11.76
N LYS A 97 -1.37 -28.92 12.21
CA LYS A 97 -0.71 -28.18 13.30
C LYS A 97 -0.33 -26.76 12.91
N ARG A 98 -0.07 -26.53 11.61
CA ARG A 98 0.24 -25.21 11.06
C ARG A 98 -0.96 -24.29 11.14
N ASP A 99 -2.12 -24.75 10.69
CA ASP A 99 -3.36 -23.96 10.72
C ASP A 99 -3.82 -23.72 12.16
N ALA A 100 -3.70 -24.73 13.03
CA ALA A 100 -3.98 -24.59 14.45
C ALA A 100 -3.10 -23.51 15.11
N LEU A 101 -1.78 -23.54 14.85
CA LEU A 101 -0.86 -22.53 15.38
C LEU A 101 -1.17 -21.13 14.83
N VAL A 102 -1.47 -21.00 13.53
CA VAL A 102 -1.85 -19.72 12.92
C VAL A 102 -3.10 -19.16 13.61
N ASN A 103 -4.16 -19.97 13.75
CA ASN A 103 -5.39 -19.54 14.40
C ASN A 103 -5.17 -19.16 15.87
N GLU A 104 -4.32 -19.90 16.59
CA GLU A 104 -3.94 -19.57 17.96
C GLU A 104 -3.26 -18.20 18.03
N LEU A 105 -2.24 -17.96 17.19
CA LEU A 105 -1.48 -16.71 17.18
C LEU A 105 -2.34 -15.51 16.77
N LEU A 106 -3.22 -15.67 15.78
CA LEU A 106 -4.18 -14.63 15.37
C LEU A 106 -5.15 -14.24 16.50
N GLY A 107 -5.45 -15.16 17.42
CA GLY A 107 -6.30 -14.92 18.59
C GLY A 107 -5.60 -14.27 19.78
N ARG A 108 -4.26 -14.11 19.73
CA ARG A 108 -3.49 -13.54 20.84
C ARG A 108 -3.50 -12.00 20.80
N PRO A 109 -3.54 -11.29 21.95
CA PRO A 109 -3.48 -9.83 21.99
C PRO A 109 -2.17 -9.27 21.40
N GLU A 110 -1.09 -10.04 21.40
CA GLU A 110 0.18 -9.68 20.75
C GLU A 110 0.04 -9.50 19.23
N TYR A 111 -0.86 -10.24 18.56
CA TYR A 111 -1.11 -10.09 17.13
C TYR A 111 -1.62 -8.69 16.82
N ALA A 112 -2.65 -8.24 17.53
CA ALA A 112 -3.22 -6.91 17.34
C ALA A 112 -2.20 -5.80 17.61
N ARG A 113 -1.33 -5.98 18.62
CA ARG A 113 -0.24 -5.03 18.91
C ARG A 113 0.78 -4.98 17.79
N HIS A 114 1.24 -6.14 17.34
CA HIS A 114 2.25 -6.24 16.29
C HIS A 114 1.76 -5.66 14.96
N MET A 115 0.55 -6.01 14.55
CA MET A 115 -0.06 -5.49 13.33
C MET A 115 -0.28 -3.99 13.39
N ALA A 116 -0.70 -3.44 14.54
CA ALA A 116 -0.83 -2.01 14.74
C ALA A 116 0.50 -1.27 14.56
N GLU A 117 1.60 -1.81 15.08
CA GLU A 117 2.94 -1.23 14.88
C GLU A 117 3.39 -1.28 13.41
N LEU A 118 3.17 -2.40 12.72
CA LEU A 118 3.50 -2.52 11.30
C LEU A 118 2.71 -1.53 10.45
N PHE A 119 1.40 -1.40 10.71
CA PHE A 119 0.53 -0.51 9.95
C PHE A 119 0.76 0.97 10.29
N ASP A 120 1.14 1.31 11.53
CA ASP A 120 1.57 2.66 11.89
C ASP A 120 2.76 3.09 11.02
N VAL A 121 3.78 2.22 10.93
CA VAL A 121 4.96 2.48 10.10
C VAL A 121 4.64 2.49 8.62
N MET A 122 3.81 1.56 8.13
CA MET A 122 3.42 1.48 6.73
C MET A 122 2.65 2.73 6.28
N LEU A 123 1.72 3.23 7.09
CA LEU A 123 0.78 4.29 6.70
C LEU A 123 1.29 5.71 7.01
N LEU A 124 2.06 5.87 8.09
CA LEU A 124 2.53 7.18 8.57
C LEU A 124 4.06 7.31 8.59
N GLY A 125 4.78 6.25 8.23
CA GLY A 125 6.23 6.21 8.35
C GLY A 125 6.71 6.16 9.80
N ARG A 126 8.01 5.94 9.98
CA ARG A 126 8.64 6.13 11.29
C ARG A 126 8.71 7.63 11.58
N GLU A 127 8.33 8.04 12.79
CA GLU A 127 8.67 9.38 13.27
C GLU A 127 10.17 9.58 13.13
N SER A 128 10.58 10.37 12.14
CA SER A 128 11.99 10.70 12.01
C SER A 128 12.36 11.59 13.20
N ALA A 129 13.50 11.32 13.85
CA ALA A 129 14.06 12.20 14.87
C ALA A 129 14.26 13.66 14.38
N ARG A 130 14.19 13.91 13.06
CA ARG A 130 14.19 15.26 12.47
C ARG A 130 12.89 16.05 12.71
N SER A 131 11.80 15.37 13.10
CA SER A 131 10.57 16.01 13.61
C SER A 131 10.83 16.77 14.92
N GLY A 132 11.90 16.44 15.64
CA GLY A 132 12.28 17.05 16.93
C GLY A 132 12.66 18.55 16.89
N ARG A 133 12.55 19.24 15.74
CA ARG A 133 12.82 20.68 15.62
C ARG A 133 11.66 21.53 15.12
N ARG A 134 10.51 20.94 14.73
CA ARG A 134 9.33 21.71 14.29
C ARG A 134 8.08 21.25 15.01
N GLY A 135 8.03 21.66 16.29
CA GLY A 135 6.84 21.64 17.12
C GLY A 135 6.47 20.23 17.57
N ARG A 136 6.58 19.98 18.88
CA ARG A 136 5.69 19.00 19.52
C ARG A 136 4.28 19.40 19.11
N GLY A 137 3.68 18.64 18.19
CA GLY A 137 2.26 18.75 17.91
C GLY A 137 1.53 18.57 19.22
N ARG A 138 0.48 19.36 19.43
CA ARG A 138 -0.35 19.38 20.63
C ARG A 138 -1.00 18.00 20.94
N PHE A 139 -0.87 17.03 20.05
CA PHE A 139 -1.54 15.73 20.08
C PHE A 139 -0.54 14.60 19.78
N ASP A 140 -0.62 13.53 20.57
CA ASP A 140 0.17 12.30 20.43
C ASP A 140 -0.53 11.33 19.44
N ARG A 141 0.24 10.47 18.75
CA ARG A 141 -0.27 9.41 17.85
C ARG A 141 -0.95 8.26 18.63
N SER A 142 -1.26 8.45 19.91
CA SER A 142 -1.83 7.44 20.80
C SER A 142 -3.20 6.96 20.33
N ASP A 143 -4.09 7.87 19.97
CA ASP A 143 -5.44 7.55 19.49
C ASP A 143 -5.40 6.76 18.17
N TRP A 144 -4.51 7.13 17.27
CA TRP A 144 -4.28 6.40 16.02
C TRP A 144 -3.78 4.97 16.26
N ARG A 145 -2.80 4.79 17.15
CA ARG A 145 -2.28 3.47 17.51
C ARG A 145 -3.32 2.62 18.23
N ALA A 146 -4.14 3.23 19.09
CA ALA A 146 -5.27 2.57 19.74
C ALA A 146 -6.30 2.10 18.70
N TYR A 147 -6.66 2.96 17.75
CA TYR A 147 -7.53 2.60 16.62
C TYR A 147 -7.02 1.39 15.83
N LEU A 148 -5.74 1.38 15.45
CA LEU A 148 -5.17 0.25 14.73
C LEU A 148 -5.22 -1.02 15.58
N ASN A 149 -4.85 -0.94 16.86
CA ASN A 149 -4.87 -2.08 17.76
C ASN A 149 -6.27 -2.67 17.91
N GLU A 150 -7.27 -1.82 18.14
CA GLU A 150 -8.68 -2.23 18.24
C GLU A 150 -9.20 -2.82 16.93
N ALA A 151 -8.85 -2.22 15.79
CA ALA A 151 -9.23 -2.73 14.48
C ALA A 151 -8.67 -4.14 14.21
N PHE A 152 -7.40 -4.39 14.53
CA PHE A 152 -6.81 -5.72 14.38
C PHE A 152 -7.34 -6.71 15.40
N ALA A 153 -7.56 -6.29 16.65
CA ALA A 153 -8.14 -7.15 17.69
C ALA A 153 -9.58 -7.59 17.33
N ALA A 154 -10.35 -6.71 16.70
CA ALA A 154 -11.71 -7.00 16.23
C ALA A 154 -11.77 -7.68 14.86
N ASN A 155 -10.61 -7.97 14.22
CA ASN A 155 -10.52 -8.45 12.84
C ASN A 155 -11.36 -7.60 11.87
N ARG A 156 -11.22 -6.28 12.00
CA ARG A 156 -12.03 -5.32 11.24
C ARG A 156 -11.70 -5.40 9.74
N PRO A 157 -12.70 -5.46 8.85
CA PRO A 157 -12.45 -5.51 7.42
C PRO A 157 -11.66 -4.30 6.90
N TRP A 158 -10.68 -4.55 6.04
CA TRP A 158 -9.81 -3.50 5.47
C TRP A 158 -10.59 -2.40 4.76
N ASN A 159 -11.68 -2.73 4.07
CA ASN A 159 -12.54 -1.74 3.41
C ASN A 159 -13.20 -0.77 4.39
N GLN A 160 -13.51 -1.21 5.61
CA GLN A 160 -14.01 -0.32 6.67
C GLN A 160 -12.89 0.58 7.18
N MET A 161 -11.69 0.03 7.40
CA MET A 161 -10.54 0.83 7.83
C MET A 161 -10.17 1.90 6.80
N ALA A 162 -10.16 1.53 5.51
CA ALA A 162 -9.94 2.45 4.39
C ALA A 162 -10.99 3.55 4.34
N ARG A 163 -12.26 3.21 4.59
CA ARG A 163 -13.36 4.18 4.67
C ARG A 163 -13.16 5.15 5.83
N ASP A 164 -12.82 4.67 7.02
CA ASP A 164 -12.59 5.52 8.20
C ASP A 164 -11.43 6.49 7.97
N MET A 165 -10.32 5.98 7.40
CA MET A 165 -9.15 6.79 7.05
C MET A 165 -9.44 7.83 5.97
N THR A 166 -10.25 7.50 4.96
CA THR A 166 -10.47 8.37 3.80
C THR A 166 -11.60 9.37 4.00
N LEU A 167 -12.70 8.95 4.65
CA LEU A 167 -13.85 9.81 4.86
C LEU A 167 -13.67 10.74 6.06
N ALA A 168 -12.94 10.29 7.10
CA ALA A 168 -12.68 11.05 8.33
C ALA A 168 -13.94 11.77 8.90
N ARG A 169 -15.12 11.16 8.76
CA ARG A 169 -16.39 11.77 9.14
C ARG A 169 -16.62 11.66 10.64
N ASP A 170 -17.12 12.75 11.22
CA ASP A 170 -17.60 12.82 12.61
C ASP A 170 -19.07 12.38 12.72
N ALA A 171 -19.42 11.28 12.04
CA ALA A 171 -20.73 10.66 12.23
C ALA A 171 -20.68 9.73 13.44
N GLU A 172 -21.78 9.57 14.15
CA GLU A 172 -21.90 8.74 15.36
C GLU A 172 -21.49 7.26 15.17
N ASP A 173 -21.22 6.81 13.94
CA ASP A 173 -20.98 5.42 13.53
C ASP A 173 -19.63 5.17 12.82
N THR A 174 -18.71 6.16 12.79
CA THR A 174 -17.34 5.95 12.27
C THR A 174 -16.30 6.37 13.29
N ASP A 175 -15.28 5.53 13.48
CA ASP A 175 -14.20 5.82 14.40
C ASP A 175 -13.32 6.95 13.85
N VAL A 176 -13.57 8.16 14.36
CA VAL A 176 -12.86 9.40 14.00
C VAL A 176 -11.34 9.30 14.17
N ARG A 177 -10.84 8.36 14.98
CA ARG A 177 -9.41 8.12 15.17
C ARG A 177 -8.72 7.69 13.88
N GLY A 178 -9.42 7.01 12.97
CA GLY A 178 -8.89 6.65 11.64
C GLY A 178 -8.56 7.88 10.77
N GLY A 179 -9.26 8.99 10.98
CA GLY A 179 -9.02 10.26 10.27
C GLY A 179 -7.65 10.88 10.54
N TRP A 180 -6.93 10.40 11.56
CA TRP A 180 -5.53 10.79 11.81
C TRP A 180 -4.64 10.57 10.59
N PHE A 181 -4.95 9.56 9.76
CA PHE A 181 -4.28 9.32 8.49
C PHE A 181 -4.25 10.58 7.60
N LEU A 182 -5.35 11.32 7.51
CA LEU A 182 -5.38 12.57 6.76
C LEU A 182 -4.79 13.73 7.57
N TYR A 183 -5.14 13.80 8.86
CA TYR A 183 -4.78 14.93 9.72
C TYR A 183 -3.25 15.12 9.87
N GLU A 184 -2.48 14.03 10.05
CA GLU A 184 -1.03 14.09 10.24
C GLU A 184 -0.28 14.73 9.05
N ARG A 185 -0.93 14.80 7.88
CA ARG A 185 -0.38 15.40 6.66
C ARG A 185 -0.59 16.91 6.57
N ARG A 186 -1.21 17.53 7.58
CA ARG A 186 -1.21 18.99 7.81
C ARG A 186 -1.72 19.82 6.63
N ASP A 187 -2.88 19.47 6.10
CA ASP A 187 -3.48 20.09 4.90
C ASP A 187 -2.61 20.03 3.63
N ASP A 188 -1.54 19.22 3.61
CA ASP A 188 -0.78 18.96 2.39
C ASP A 188 -1.55 17.93 1.54
N HIS A 189 -2.40 18.44 0.65
CA HIS A 189 -3.28 17.61 -0.18
C HIS A 189 -2.53 16.77 -1.22
N GLN A 190 -1.31 17.17 -1.59
CA GLN A 190 -0.42 16.32 -2.39
C GLN A 190 0.07 15.14 -1.56
N ALA A 191 0.60 15.39 -0.35
CA ALA A 191 1.03 14.32 0.55
C ALA A 191 -0.12 13.36 0.94
N ILE A 192 -1.37 13.84 0.96
CA ILE A 192 -2.57 13.00 1.12
C ILE A 192 -2.79 12.11 -0.11
N ALA A 193 -2.83 12.69 -1.32
CA ALA A 193 -3.02 11.94 -2.55
C ALA A 193 -1.94 10.86 -2.74
N GLU A 194 -0.68 11.21 -2.46
CA GLU A 194 0.49 10.33 -2.57
C GLU A 194 0.51 9.22 -1.52
N ALA A 195 -0.18 9.39 -0.40
CA ALA A 195 -0.35 8.33 0.58
C ALA A 195 -1.53 7.40 0.27
N VAL A 196 -2.63 7.97 -0.22
CA VAL A 196 -3.85 7.24 -0.61
C VAL A 196 -3.55 6.26 -1.75
N GLY A 197 -2.74 6.67 -2.72
CA GLY A 197 -2.32 5.82 -3.85
C GLY A 197 -1.81 4.44 -3.44
N PRO A 198 -0.64 4.34 -2.78
CA PRO A 198 -0.08 3.06 -2.36
C PRO A 198 -0.90 2.39 -1.26
N ALA A 199 -1.54 3.14 -0.35
CA ALA A 199 -2.31 2.54 0.75
C ALA A 199 -3.58 1.82 0.26
N PHE A 200 -4.28 2.36 -0.75
CA PHE A 200 -5.61 1.86 -1.13
C PHE A 200 -5.70 1.37 -2.58
N PHE A 201 -4.85 1.88 -3.48
CA PHE A 201 -4.81 1.44 -4.88
C PHE A 201 -3.60 0.53 -5.18
N GLY A 202 -2.66 0.39 -4.24
CA GLY A 202 -1.48 -0.47 -4.40
C GLY A 202 -0.48 0.07 -5.43
N ILE A 203 -0.64 1.31 -5.88
CA ILE A 203 0.21 1.95 -6.88
C ILE A 203 0.62 3.35 -6.43
N ARG A 204 1.89 3.67 -6.65
CA ARG A 204 2.43 5.01 -6.47
C ARG A 204 1.95 5.90 -7.62
N VAL A 205 1.51 7.11 -7.30
CA VAL A 205 0.95 8.08 -8.24
C VAL A 205 1.83 9.32 -8.40
N GLU A 206 2.93 9.42 -7.66
CA GLU A 206 3.82 10.57 -7.58
C GLU A 206 4.40 10.99 -8.93
N CYS A 207 4.75 10.04 -9.80
CA CYS A 207 5.23 10.36 -11.15
C CYS A 207 4.16 11.10 -11.98
N ALA A 208 2.88 10.83 -11.70
CA ALA A 208 1.76 11.50 -12.35
C ALA A 208 1.59 12.98 -11.97
N GLN A 209 2.40 13.50 -11.05
CA GLN A 209 2.40 14.93 -10.71
C GLN A 209 2.78 15.80 -11.92
N CYS A 210 3.81 15.41 -12.66
CA CYS A 210 4.43 16.23 -13.71
C CYS A 210 4.15 15.74 -15.14
N HIS A 211 3.83 14.46 -15.33
CA HIS A 211 3.56 13.83 -16.62
C HIS A 211 2.77 12.53 -16.42
N ASP A 212 2.15 11.94 -17.44
CA ASP A 212 1.47 10.65 -17.29
C ASP A 212 2.40 9.55 -16.77
N HIS A 213 1.89 8.62 -15.96
CA HIS A 213 2.71 7.66 -15.23
C HIS A 213 3.48 6.72 -16.18
N PRO A 214 4.82 6.60 -16.05
CA PRO A 214 5.66 5.95 -17.07
C PRO A 214 5.50 4.43 -17.12
N LEU A 215 5.05 3.82 -16.02
CA LEU A 215 4.82 2.39 -15.88
C LEU A 215 3.34 2.06 -15.66
N ALA A 216 2.42 2.99 -15.88
CA ALA A 216 0.99 2.72 -15.73
C ALA A 216 0.26 3.71 -16.61
N SER A 217 0.22 3.42 -17.91
CA SER A 217 -0.32 4.32 -18.94
C SER A 217 -1.77 4.73 -18.69
N GLU A 218 -2.51 3.98 -17.88
CA GLU A 218 -3.87 4.30 -17.43
C GLU A 218 -3.92 5.42 -16.39
N ILE A 219 -2.80 5.77 -15.75
CA ILE A 219 -2.69 6.83 -14.76
C ILE A 219 -2.16 8.10 -15.45
N LEU A 220 -3.08 8.99 -15.78
CA LEU A 220 -2.78 10.29 -16.38
C LEU A 220 -2.42 11.33 -15.32
N GLN A 221 -1.72 12.38 -15.73
CA GLN A 221 -1.46 13.54 -14.87
C GLN A 221 -2.74 14.16 -14.32
N SER A 222 -3.81 14.16 -15.12
CA SER A 222 -5.13 14.65 -14.70
C SER A 222 -5.72 13.82 -13.54
N HIS A 223 -5.42 12.53 -13.45
CA HIS A 223 -5.88 11.68 -12.33
C HIS A 223 -5.17 12.07 -11.02
N TYR A 224 -3.88 12.38 -11.06
CA TYR A 224 -3.15 12.87 -9.88
C TYR A 224 -3.76 14.17 -9.36
N TRP A 225 -3.92 15.17 -10.22
CA TRP A 225 -4.49 16.46 -9.81
C TRP A 225 -5.98 16.36 -9.45
N GLY A 226 -6.73 15.43 -10.05
CA GLY A 226 -8.09 15.10 -9.64
C GLY A 226 -8.15 14.56 -8.20
N LEU A 227 -7.21 13.70 -7.83
CA LEU A 227 -7.11 13.17 -6.46
C LEU A 227 -6.74 14.26 -5.45
N VAL A 228 -5.77 15.13 -5.80
CA VAL A 228 -5.41 16.29 -4.97
C VAL A 228 -6.61 17.23 -4.78
N ALA A 229 -7.34 17.53 -5.87
CA ALA A 229 -8.52 18.39 -5.84
C ALA A 229 -9.66 17.80 -4.98
N PHE A 230 -9.83 16.47 -4.99
CA PHE A 230 -10.80 15.79 -4.13
C PHE A 230 -10.54 16.07 -2.64
N PHE A 231 -9.28 15.97 -2.19
CA PHE A 231 -8.92 16.20 -0.79
C PHE A 231 -8.81 17.67 -0.40
N ASN A 232 -8.69 18.59 -1.36
CA ASN A 232 -8.54 20.02 -1.10
C ASN A 232 -9.72 20.66 -0.32
N ARG A 233 -10.90 20.01 -0.33
CA ARG A 233 -12.04 20.45 0.48
C ARG A 233 -11.90 20.09 1.96
N GLY A 234 -11.03 19.14 2.30
CA GLY A 234 -10.73 18.76 3.69
C GLY A 234 -9.73 19.72 4.33
N LYS A 235 -10.01 20.11 5.58
CA LYS A 235 -9.15 20.95 6.42
C LYS A 235 -9.02 20.39 7.81
N ASN A 236 -7.81 20.44 8.34
CA ASN A 236 -7.52 20.11 9.73
C ASN A 236 -8.21 21.10 10.66
N GLN A 237 -8.87 20.57 11.68
CA GLN A 237 -9.48 21.34 12.74
C GLN A 237 -9.17 20.71 14.10
N ASP A 238 -8.63 21.52 14.99
CA ASP A 238 -8.47 21.15 16.39
C ASP A 238 -9.81 21.38 17.10
N THR A 239 -10.44 20.31 17.57
CA THR A 239 -11.70 20.36 18.32
C THR A 239 -11.46 20.00 19.78
N GLU A 240 -12.44 20.26 20.65
CA GLU A 240 -12.41 19.80 22.04
C GLU A 240 -12.32 18.27 22.16
N ARG A 241 -12.80 17.55 21.13
CA ARG A 241 -12.72 16.08 21.03
C ARG A 241 -11.44 15.59 20.35
N GLY A 242 -10.48 16.49 20.14
CA GLY A 242 -9.19 16.23 19.50
C GLY A 242 -9.16 16.57 18.00
N PRO A 243 -8.08 16.18 17.31
CA PRO A 243 -7.86 16.42 15.89
C PRO A 243 -8.93 15.85 14.98
N ARG A 244 -9.43 16.65 14.05
CA ARG A 244 -10.45 16.28 13.06
C ARG A 244 -10.10 16.82 11.68
N VAL A 245 -10.70 16.22 10.65
CA VAL A 245 -10.73 16.77 9.30
C VAL A 245 -12.16 17.20 9.02
N THR A 246 -12.37 18.48 8.68
CA THR A 246 -13.67 19.06 8.38
C THR A 246 -13.72 19.59 6.96
N GLU A 247 -14.92 19.79 6.43
CA GLU A 247 -15.10 20.32 5.08
C GLU A 247 -15.08 21.86 5.09
N SER A 248 -14.22 22.46 4.26
CA SER A 248 -14.24 23.89 3.99
C SER A 248 -15.26 24.22 2.90
N ALA A 249 -16.19 25.14 3.19
CA ALA A 249 -17.11 25.71 2.19
C ALA A 249 -16.41 26.64 1.18
N LEU A 250 -15.19 27.10 1.51
CA LEU A 250 -14.37 27.96 0.64
C LEU A 250 -13.34 27.06 -0.05
N GLY A 251 -13.67 26.59 -1.25
CA GLY A 251 -12.75 25.84 -2.11
C GLY A 251 -11.59 26.73 -2.54
N GLY A 252 -10.38 26.43 -2.08
CA GLY A 252 -9.17 27.24 -2.27
C GLY A 252 -8.54 27.21 -3.66
N PHE A 253 -9.33 27.17 -4.74
CA PHE A 253 -8.87 27.48 -6.09
C PHE A 253 -9.87 28.42 -6.77
N GLN A 254 -9.74 29.73 -6.54
CA GLN A 254 -10.24 30.73 -7.49
C GLN A 254 -9.15 30.99 -8.53
N LYS A 255 -8.97 30.04 -9.44
CA LYS A 255 -8.44 30.22 -10.80
C LYS A 255 -8.35 28.83 -11.44
N TYR A 256 -9.47 28.39 -12.00
CA TYR A 256 -9.41 27.47 -13.11
C TYR A 256 -9.26 28.37 -14.35
N THR A 257 -8.21 28.12 -15.12
CA THR A 257 -8.36 28.21 -16.57
C THR A 257 -9.51 27.27 -16.92
N ASP A 258 -10.50 27.78 -17.64
CA ASP A 258 -11.66 26.99 -18.04
C ASP A 258 -11.23 25.81 -18.95
N LEU A 259 -12.16 24.91 -19.28
CA LEU A 259 -11.90 23.82 -20.24
C LEU A 259 -11.50 24.33 -21.65
N ALA A 260 -11.43 25.64 -21.88
CA ALA A 260 -10.98 26.27 -23.11
C ALA A 260 -9.53 26.78 -23.06
N GLY A 261 -8.86 26.78 -21.90
CA GLY A 261 -7.42 27.07 -21.86
C GLY A 261 -7.01 28.53 -21.70
N ASP A 262 -7.92 29.45 -21.30
CA ASP A 262 -7.59 30.83 -20.91
C ASP A 262 -7.62 31.07 -19.39
#